data_AF-G4HQ83-F1
#
_entry.id   AF-G4HQ83-F1
#
_cell.length_a   1.000
_cell.length_b   1.000
_cell.length_c   1.000
_cell.angle_alpha   90.00
_cell.angle_beta   90.00
_cell.angle_gamma   90.00
#
_symmetry.space_group_name_H-M   'P 1'
#
loop_
_entity.id
_entity.type
_entity.pdbx_description
1 polymer ?
#
loop_
_entity_poly.entity_id
_entity_poly.type
_entity_poly.pdbx_seq_one_letter_code
_entity_poly.pdbx_strand_id
1 'polypeptide(L)'
;MCVLFHVSRSGYYKWRTSEASEREKRKATLAERVKWHFYDSDETYGSPRIRNELVKEGWTVSERTVGLIMREHGLRSCMARKFRVVTTDS
;
A
#
# COMPACT_ATOMS: atom_id res chain seq x y z
N MET A 1 -8.23 -31.45 12.62
CA MET A 1 -7.85 -30.32 11.74
C MET A 1 -6.83 -30.72 10.66
N CYS A 2 -5.73 -31.43 10.95
CA CYS A 2 -4.73 -31.83 9.92
C CYS A 2 -5.09 -33.07 9.07
N VAL A 3 -6.11 -33.84 9.44
CA VAL A 3 -6.46 -35.10 8.74
C VAL A 3 -7.33 -34.84 7.50
N LEU A 4 -7.97 -33.66 7.39
CA LEU A 4 -8.94 -33.35 6.34
C LEU A 4 -8.29 -32.92 5.00
N PHE A 5 -7.02 -32.48 5.01
CA PHE A 5 -6.35 -31.89 3.83
C PHE A 5 -5.06 -32.58 3.40
N HIS A 6 -4.71 -33.76 3.93
CA HIS A 6 -3.47 -34.49 3.56
C HIS A 6 -2.17 -33.65 3.60
N VAL A 7 -2.12 -32.59 4.42
CA VAL A 7 -0.91 -31.81 4.63
C VAL A 7 -0.20 -32.33 5.87
N SER A 8 1.08 -32.67 5.75
CA SER A 8 1.87 -33.09 6.91
C SER A 8 1.93 -31.95 7.94
N ARG A 9 1.91 -32.29 9.24
CA ARG A 9 2.05 -31.30 10.32
C ARG A 9 3.30 -30.43 10.11
N SER A 10 4.39 -31.01 9.63
CA SER A 10 5.63 -30.28 9.36
C SER A 10 5.50 -29.28 8.20
N GLY A 11 4.72 -29.59 7.15
CA GLY A 11 4.40 -28.65 6.08
C GLY A 11 3.53 -27.47 6.55
N TYR A 12 2.54 -27.74 7.40
CA TYR A 12 1.67 -26.71 7.99
C TYR A 12 2.46 -25.72 8.86
N TYR A 13 3.34 -26.22 9.74
CA TYR A 13 4.19 -25.34 10.55
C TYR A 13 5.27 -24.66 9.71
N LYS A 14 5.90 -25.32 8.72
CA LYS A 14 6.84 -24.64 7.81
C LYS A 14 6.21 -23.49 7.03
N TRP A 15 4.97 -23.66 6.58
CA TRP A 15 4.23 -22.59 5.91
C TRP A 15 3.92 -21.43 6.87
N ARG A 16 3.52 -21.76 8.11
CA ARG A 16 3.23 -20.78 9.16
C ARG A 16 4.48 -20.06 9.69
N THR A 17 5.64 -20.69 9.61
CA THR A 17 6.93 -20.21 10.11
C THR A 17 7.86 -19.77 8.97
N SER A 18 7.41 -19.80 7.71
CA SER A 18 8.23 -19.28 6.62
C SER A 18 8.50 -17.81 6.86
N GLU A 19 9.79 -17.52 7.06
CA GLU A 19 10.33 -16.18 7.26
C GLU A 19 9.87 -15.25 6.15
N ALA A 20 9.74 -13.96 6.49
CA ALA A 20 9.28 -12.93 5.57
C ALA A 20 10.02 -13.05 4.24
N SER A 21 9.26 -13.40 3.19
CA SER A 21 9.81 -13.64 1.86
C SER A 21 10.58 -12.40 1.39
N GLU A 22 11.59 -12.55 0.54
CA GLU A 22 12.27 -11.42 -0.11
C GLU A 22 11.28 -10.40 -0.72
N ARG A 23 10.11 -10.90 -1.14
CA ARG A 23 9.01 -10.08 -1.63
C ARG A 23 8.37 -9.19 -0.56
N GLU A 24 8.28 -9.69 0.67
CA GLU A 24 7.71 -8.98 1.82
C GLU A 24 8.68 -7.92 2.34
N LYS A 25 9.98 -8.20 2.35
CA LYS A 25 11.02 -7.20 2.61
C LYS A 25 10.99 -6.07 1.57
N ARG A 26 10.88 -6.40 0.28
CA ARG A 26 10.71 -5.40 -0.79
C ARG A 26 9.42 -4.60 -0.65
N LYS A 27 8.33 -5.22 -0.17
CA LYS A 27 7.07 -4.51 0.10
C LYS A 27 7.25 -3.54 1.28
N ALA A 28 7.96 -3.94 2.33
CA ALA A 28 8.25 -3.08 3.48
C ALA A 28 9.11 -1.88 3.09
N THR A 29 10.19 -2.07 2.33
CA THR A 29 11.03 -0.96 1.85
C THR A 29 10.26 -0.01 0.93
N LEU A 30 9.43 -0.55 0.04
CA LEU A 30 8.55 0.26 -0.79
C LEU A 30 7.55 1.07 0.06
N ALA A 31 6.99 0.46 1.10
CA ALA A 31 6.04 1.12 2.00
C ALA A 31 6.69 2.26 2.79
N GLU A 32 7.93 2.09 3.25
CA GLU A 32 8.71 3.17 3.88
C GLU A 32 8.95 4.32 2.91
N ARG A 33 9.30 4.03 1.65
CA ARG A 33 9.50 5.06 0.64
C ARG A 33 8.21 5.81 0.30
N VAL A 34 7.09 5.08 0.19
CA VAL A 34 5.76 5.67 0.00
C VAL A 34 5.40 6.60 1.17
N LYS A 35 5.66 6.20 2.42
CA LYS A 35 5.45 7.05 3.60
C LYS A 35 6.31 8.30 3.55
N TRP A 36 7.60 8.16 3.22
CA TRP A 36 8.51 9.30 3.14
C TRP A 36 8.01 10.35 2.14
N HIS A 37 7.64 9.94 0.92
CA HIS A 37 7.05 10.84 -0.08
C HIS A 37 5.72 11.46 0.36
N PHE A 38 4.89 10.69 1.07
CA PHE A 38 3.62 11.18 1.59
C PHE A 38 3.80 12.29 2.64
N TYR A 39 4.75 12.11 3.58
CA TYR A 39 5.07 13.11 4.60
C TYR A 39 5.83 14.31 4.03
N ASP A 40 6.74 14.10 3.09
CA ASP A 40 7.47 15.18 2.38
C ASP A 40 6.51 16.10 1.61
N SER A 41 5.42 15.52 1.09
CA SER A 41 4.38 16.24 0.35
C SER A 41 3.22 16.75 1.22
N ASP A 42 3.40 16.87 2.54
CA ASP A 42 2.40 17.38 3.50
C ASP A 42 1.03 16.69 3.34
N GLU A 43 1.03 15.36 3.20
CA GLU A 43 -0.17 14.54 3.05
C GLU A 43 -1.05 14.89 1.83
N THR A 44 -0.56 15.74 0.93
CA THR A 44 -1.34 16.26 -0.20
C THR A 44 -1.35 15.27 -1.36
N TYR A 45 -0.32 14.43 -1.46
CA TYR A 45 -0.13 13.55 -2.60
C TYR A 45 -0.89 12.24 -2.41
N GLY A 46 -1.76 11.94 -3.39
CA GLY A 46 -2.43 10.65 -3.50
C GLY A 46 -1.59 9.61 -4.24
N SER A 47 -2.15 8.39 -4.38
CA SER A 47 -1.50 7.29 -5.12
C SER A 47 -1.00 7.66 -6.53
N PRO A 48 -1.66 8.52 -7.33
CA PRO A 48 -1.18 8.86 -8.67
C PRO A 48 0.06 9.76 -8.67
N ARG A 49 0.26 10.60 -7.64
CA ARG A 49 1.43 11.50 -7.57
C ARG A 49 2.62 10.76 -6.98
N ILE A 50 2.40 10.04 -5.89
CA ILE A 50 3.42 9.20 -5.24
C ILE A 50 3.98 8.17 -6.22
N ARG A 51 3.15 7.51 -7.05
CA ARG A 51 3.66 6.58 -8.07
C ARG A 51 4.61 7.27 -9.04
N ASN A 52 4.36 8.52 -9.42
CA ASN A 52 5.16 9.23 -10.41
C ASN A 52 6.52 9.62 -9.80
N GLU A 53 6.56 10.05 -8.53
CA GLU A 53 7.83 10.22 -7.78
C GLU A 53 8.62 8.90 -7.73
N LEU A 54 7.95 7.80 -7.37
CA LEU A 54 8.58 6.47 -7.32
C LEU A 54 9.15 6.04 -8.67
N VAL A 55 8.42 6.26 -9.77
CA VAL A 55 8.89 5.96 -11.12
C VAL A 55 10.08 6.84 -11.52
N LYS A 56 10.09 8.12 -11.14
CA LYS A 56 11.24 9.02 -11.35
C LYS A 56 12.48 8.56 -10.58
N GLU A 57 12.30 7.98 -9.40
CA GLU A 57 13.36 7.36 -8.60
C GLU A 57 13.84 6.01 -9.16
N GLY A 58 13.20 5.49 -10.22
CA GLY A 58 13.55 4.21 -10.85
C GLY A 58 12.78 3.01 -10.32
N TRP A 59 11.76 3.21 -9.47
CA TRP A 59 10.92 2.13 -8.98
C TRP A 59 9.81 1.79 -9.99
N THR A 60 9.72 0.52 -10.37
CA THR A 60 8.64 0.03 -11.22
C THR A 60 7.49 -0.49 -10.36
N VAL A 61 6.52 0.37 -10.06
CA VAL A 61 5.34 0.02 -9.24
C VAL A 61 4.04 0.46 -9.89
N SER A 62 2.99 -0.36 -9.72
CA SER A 62 1.67 -0.02 -10.22
C SER A 62 0.96 0.94 -9.27
N GLU A 63 0.10 1.81 -9.81
CA GLU A 63 -0.74 2.70 -9.00
C GLU A 63 -1.61 1.92 -8.00
N ARG A 64 -2.12 0.76 -8.41
CA ARG A 64 -2.91 -0.13 -7.54
C ARG A 64 -2.09 -0.61 -6.35
N THR A 65 -0.82 -0.95 -6.56
CA THR A 65 0.09 -1.37 -5.48
C THR A 65 0.31 -0.23 -4.49
N VAL A 66 0.58 0.98 -4.99
CA VAL A 66 0.77 2.17 -4.14
C VAL A 66 -0.51 2.48 -3.35
N GLY A 67 -1.67 2.47 -3.99
CA GLY A 67 -2.95 2.70 -3.32
C GLY A 67 -3.28 1.65 -2.26
N LEU A 68 -2.89 0.38 -2.47
CA LEU A 68 -3.08 -0.70 -1.51
C LEU A 68 -2.15 -0.53 -0.29
N ILE A 69 -0.88 -0.17 -0.52
CA ILE A 69 0.08 0.17 0.55
C ILE A 69 -0.40 1.38 1.35
N MET A 70 -0.86 2.44 0.69
CA MET A 70 -1.43 3.62 1.35
C MET A 70 -2.65 3.22 2.21
N ARG A 71 -3.55 2.37 1.68
CA ARG A 71 -4.73 1.90 2.41
C ARG A 71 -4.37 1.01 3.60
N GLU A 72 -3.41 0.09 3.46
CA GLU A 72 -2.91 -0.75 4.55
C GLU A 72 -2.29 0.09 5.69
N HIS A 73 -1.62 1.19 5.34
CA HIS A 73 -1.01 2.10 6.32
C HIS A 73 -1.92 3.26 6.76
N GLY A 74 -3.17 3.30 6.30
CA GLY A 74 -4.11 4.38 6.65
C GLY A 74 -3.76 5.75 6.07
N LEU A 75 -2.80 5.83 5.15
CA LEU A 75 -2.39 7.07 4.48
C LEU A 75 -3.51 7.49 3.51
N ARG A 76 -4.14 8.62 3.79
CA ARG A 76 -5.17 9.20 2.94
C ARG A 76 -4.73 10.59 2.54
N SER A 77 -4.75 10.89 1.25
CA SER A 77 -4.45 12.23 0.79
C SER A 77 -5.46 13.21 1.40
N CYS A 78 -4.98 14.21 2.12
CA CYS A 78 -5.77 15.32 2.66
C CYS A 78 -6.15 16.30 1.55
N MET A 79 -6.67 15.81 0.43
CA MET A 79 -7.26 16.68 -0.60
C MET A 79 -8.59 17.20 -0.06
N ALA A 80 -8.60 18.48 0.33
CA ALA A 80 -9.83 19.18 0.65
C ALA A 80 -10.85 18.97 -0.49
N ARG A 81 -11.99 18.37 -0.16
CA ARG A 81 -13.06 18.15 -1.14
C ARG A 81 -13.43 19.52 -1.72
N LYS A 82 -13.34 19.71 -3.04
CA LYS A 82 -13.78 20.97 -3.67
C LYS A 82 -15.20 21.27 -3.18
N PHE A 83 -15.36 22.37 -2.46
CA PHE A 83 -16.65 22.84 -1.98
C PHE A 83 -17.53 23.11 -3.20
N ARG A 84 -18.58 22.30 -3.38
CA ARG A 84 -19.56 22.48 -4.45
C ARG A 84 -20.75 23.19 -3.86
N VAL A 85 -20.91 24.48 -4.17
CA VAL A 85 -22.14 25.22 -3.87
C VAL A 85 -23.26 24.54 -4.67
N VAL A 86 -24.20 23.91 -3.97
CA VAL A 86 -25.46 23.47 -4.55
C VAL A 86 -26.38 24.68 -4.42
N THR A 87 -26.49 25.48 -5.47
CA THR A 87 -27.51 26.54 -5.53
C THR A 87 -28.85 25.83 -5.74
N THR A 88 -29.64 25.71 -4.70
CA THR A 88 -31.06 25.38 -4.81
C THR A 88 -31.77 26.62 -5.32
N ASP A 89 -32.07 26.65 -6.62
CA ASP A 89 -32.95 27.66 -7.21
C ASP A 89 -34.40 27.31 -6.80
N SER A 90 -35.18 28.35 -6.51
CA SER A 90 -36.54 28.30 -5.92
C SER A 90 -37.61 27.82 -6.89
#